data_AF-A0A8H7KF67-F1
#
_entry.id   AF-A0A8H7KF67-F1
#
_cell.length_a   1.000
_cell.length_b   1.000
_cell.length_c   1.000
_cell.angle_alpha   90.00
_cell.angle_beta   90.00
_cell.angle_gamma   90.00
#
_symmetry.space_group_name_H-M   'P 1'
#
loop_
_entity.id
_entity.type
_entity.pdbx_description
1 polymer ?
#
loop_
_entity_poly.entity_id
_entity_poly.type
_entity_poly.pdbx_seq_one_letter_code
_entity_poly.pdbx_strand_id
1 'polypeptide(L)'
;MTGLFAAHVFAPVSLSREVQSAIPAYLDVYWDRTYPVYPYIHKASFDGLFDGEATPFELLKCAMAALATQFLDDRANRIAGSELHAFACQELKTFTEGKHWSLPIMQAVVCCEYYARFRGRDKQSYRPSSNYRKVYEMLVEKHHTFSLPLPVLGNKLLSWKDWVETETRRRLLATCFMLDVHTSAYFKEPPILALGPDHPSLPMNQVPFSTNTNPLWECPDWESWSRLVASDPSLGIPLGRTLADEFTPQDVATMSGFDATILMTGYASQLAGSGEMDAGEAFSSPSSPAFRLAKLFPASGVAQAYLAIHFTPLHALLSVSGNSWVLNRKVPGPNEFREHKQTLDKWCQSESAAVAVSWAARALLVFLRIRAKTRRTSEAGSSSSDVDSSTLPRGSRARWRDVSDYWGCTCARSSAGRLGGRLVISTGRTTEKAQPRTTRHRGVRRHGGYWRQRSGGRSSCSSGGRGGVSAGWSAWLAIS
;
A
#
# COMPACT_ATOMS: atom_id res chain seq x y z
N MET A 1 -0.16 16.01 49.52
CA MET A 1 0.73 16.40 48.41
C MET A 1 0.23 15.70 47.15
N THR A 2 -0.65 16.38 46.43
CA THR A 2 -1.27 15.94 45.19
C THR A 2 -0.39 16.39 44.03
N GLY A 3 0.16 15.44 43.28
CA GLY A 3 1.00 15.71 42.10
C GLY A 3 0.15 16.15 40.92
N LEU A 4 0.46 17.33 40.38
CA LEU A 4 -0.09 17.82 39.12
C LEU A 4 0.33 16.91 37.97
N PHE A 5 -0.65 16.38 37.23
CA PHE A 5 -0.44 15.90 35.87
C PHE A 5 -0.20 17.10 34.95
N ALA A 6 1.01 17.21 34.41
CA ALA A 6 1.29 18.14 33.33
C ALA A 6 0.60 17.63 32.06
N ALA A 7 -0.46 18.31 31.64
CA ALA A 7 -0.99 18.17 30.30
C ALA A 7 0.06 18.71 29.32
N HIS A 8 0.63 17.84 28.48
CA HIS A 8 1.39 18.29 27.32
C HIS A 8 0.42 18.94 26.33
N VAL A 9 0.29 20.26 26.43
CA VAL A 9 -0.32 21.10 25.41
C VAL A 9 0.60 21.05 24.18
N PHE A 10 0.22 20.28 23.16
CA PHE A 10 0.85 20.37 21.85
C PHE A 10 0.54 21.75 21.27
N ALA A 11 1.57 22.51 20.89
CA ALA A 11 1.41 23.77 20.17
C ALA A 11 0.61 23.52 18.87
N PRO A 12 -0.20 24.49 18.40
CA PRO A 12 -0.91 24.36 17.13
C PRO A 12 0.11 24.17 16.00
N VAL A 13 0.01 23.04 15.29
CA VAL A 13 0.79 22.81 14.07
C VAL A 13 0.33 23.86 13.07
N SER A 14 1.20 24.78 12.71
CA SER A 14 0.97 25.74 11.63
C SER A 14 1.79 25.31 10.42
N LEU A 15 1.19 25.35 9.23
CA LEU A 15 1.90 25.02 8.01
C LEU A 15 2.92 26.11 7.67
N SER A 16 4.12 25.71 7.26
CA SER A 16 5.12 26.63 6.71
C SER A 16 4.62 27.28 5.41
N ARG A 17 5.07 28.51 5.11
CA ARG A 17 4.63 29.24 3.89
C ARG A 17 5.08 28.52 2.62
N GLU A 18 6.23 27.87 2.67
CA GLU A 18 6.79 27.07 1.60
C GLU A 18 5.88 25.88 1.29
N VAL A 19 5.38 25.18 2.32
CA VAL A 19 4.45 24.06 2.13
C VAL A 19 3.09 24.53 1.62
N GLN A 20 2.55 25.64 2.16
CA GLN A 20 1.28 26.21 1.69
C GLN A 20 1.34 26.59 0.21
N SER A 21 2.41 27.24 -0.24
CA SER A 21 2.57 27.64 -1.64
C SER A 21 2.77 26.45 -2.59
N ALA A 22 3.21 25.30 -2.07
CA ALA A 22 3.39 24.07 -2.86
C ALA A 22 2.11 23.22 -2.99
N ILE A 23 1.06 23.48 -2.20
CA ILE A 23 -0.20 22.70 -2.23
C ILE A 23 -0.77 22.53 -3.65
N PRO A 24 -0.87 23.58 -4.49
CA PRO A 24 -1.42 23.43 -5.84
C PRO A 24 -0.66 22.40 -6.69
N ALA A 25 0.68 22.41 -6.64
CA ALA A 25 1.50 21.45 -7.38
C ALA A 25 1.33 20.00 -6.86
N TYR A 26 1.10 19.82 -5.56
CA TYR A 26 0.77 18.51 -5.02
C TYR A 26 -0.63 18.04 -5.39
N LEU A 27 -1.60 18.95 -5.53
CA LEU A 27 -2.93 18.60 -6.04
C LEU A 27 -2.87 18.15 -7.51
N ASP A 28 -2.03 18.77 -8.35
CA ASP A 28 -1.80 18.28 -9.72
C ASP A 28 -1.30 16.83 -9.72
N VAL A 29 -0.37 16.50 -8.81
CA VAL A 29 0.10 15.12 -8.63
C VAL A 29 -1.00 14.19 -8.11
N TYR A 30 -1.88 14.67 -7.21
CA TYR A 30 -3.03 13.89 -6.75
C TYR A 30 -3.93 13.50 -7.93
N TRP A 31 -4.28 14.47 -8.79
CA TRP A 31 -5.14 14.23 -9.94
C TRP A 31 -4.50 13.32 -10.99
N ASP A 32 -3.18 13.42 -11.20
CA ASP A 32 -2.45 12.54 -12.13
C ASP A 32 -2.30 11.10 -11.60
N ARG A 33 -2.10 10.93 -10.28
CA ARG A 33 -1.63 9.64 -9.71
C ARG A 33 -2.61 8.94 -8.79
N THR A 34 -3.28 9.68 -7.92
CA THR A 34 -4.19 9.09 -6.94
C THR A 34 -5.57 8.91 -7.53
N TYR A 35 -6.09 9.95 -8.19
CA TYR A 35 -7.46 9.96 -8.72
C TYR A 35 -7.78 8.80 -9.68
N PRO A 36 -6.91 8.41 -10.64
CA PRO A 36 -7.21 7.29 -11.54
C PRO A 36 -7.36 5.94 -10.83
N VAL A 37 -6.78 5.80 -9.63
CA VAL A 37 -6.86 4.58 -8.82
C VAL A 37 -7.95 4.68 -7.77
N TYR A 38 -8.17 5.87 -7.20
CA TYR A 38 -9.11 6.12 -6.10
C TYR A 38 -9.98 7.37 -6.37
N PRO A 39 -10.93 7.32 -7.32
CA PRO A 39 -11.72 8.48 -7.74
C PRO A 39 -12.88 8.79 -6.77
N TYR A 40 -12.64 8.88 -5.46
CA TYR A 40 -13.69 9.17 -4.46
C TYR A 40 -13.88 10.67 -4.18
N ILE A 41 -13.16 11.55 -4.87
CA ILE A 41 -13.33 13.01 -4.83
C ILE A 41 -13.82 13.47 -6.20
N HIS A 42 -15.05 13.97 -6.28
CA HIS A 42 -15.62 14.42 -7.54
C HIS A 42 -14.96 15.72 -8.01
N LYS A 43 -14.34 15.68 -9.20
CA LYS A 43 -13.53 16.78 -9.71
C LYS A 43 -14.34 18.06 -9.91
N ALA A 44 -15.48 17.97 -10.60
CA ALA A 44 -16.34 19.13 -10.84
C ALA A 44 -16.88 19.75 -9.54
N SER A 45 -17.17 18.93 -8.52
CA SER A 45 -17.58 19.46 -7.21
C SER A 45 -16.45 20.13 -6.45
N PHE A 46 -15.23 19.66 -6.63
CA PHE A 46 -14.04 20.19 -5.96
C PHE A 46 -13.63 21.56 -6.52
N ASP A 47 -13.80 21.78 -7.83
CA ASP A 47 -13.41 23.02 -8.52
C ASP A 47 -14.35 24.22 -8.24
N GLY A 48 -15.23 24.14 -7.25
CA GLY A 48 -15.98 25.29 -6.72
C GLY A 48 -17.44 25.41 -7.16
N LEU A 49 -18.06 24.33 -7.67
CA LEU A 49 -19.49 24.34 -8.02
C LEU A 49 -20.44 24.21 -6.80
N PHE A 50 -19.90 24.03 -5.59
CA PHE A 50 -20.67 23.86 -4.37
C PHE A 50 -20.20 24.89 -3.34
N ASP A 51 -21.10 25.81 -2.96
CA ASP A 51 -20.93 26.78 -1.88
C ASP A 51 -20.83 26.08 -0.51
N GLY A 52 -19.77 25.30 -0.29
CA GLY A 52 -19.47 24.64 0.97
C GLY A 52 -18.67 25.55 1.90
N GLU A 53 -18.68 25.23 3.19
CA GLU A 53 -17.77 25.87 4.16
C GLU A 53 -16.32 25.74 3.68
N ALA A 54 -15.63 26.87 3.51
CA ALA A 54 -14.26 26.90 2.99
C ALA A 54 -13.30 26.04 3.83
N THR A 55 -13.53 25.93 5.13
CA THR A 55 -12.62 25.28 6.09
C THR A 55 -12.49 23.76 5.90
N PRO A 56 -13.57 22.94 5.83
CA PRO A 56 -13.48 21.53 5.45
C PRO A 56 -12.79 21.26 4.10
N PHE A 57 -12.95 22.14 3.12
CA PHE A 57 -12.34 21.98 1.79
C PHE A 57 -10.84 22.29 1.80
N GLU A 58 -10.40 23.33 2.51
CA GLU A 58 -8.96 23.60 2.70
C GLU A 58 -8.27 22.44 3.45
N LEU A 59 -8.96 21.86 4.43
CA LEU A 59 -8.48 20.66 5.13
C LEU A 59 -8.34 19.46 4.18
N LEU A 60 -9.35 19.22 3.33
CA LEU A 60 -9.30 18.18 2.31
C LEU A 60 -8.13 18.39 1.34
N LYS A 61 -7.90 19.62 0.87
CA LYS A 61 -6.75 19.96 0.02
C LYS A 61 -5.42 19.57 0.68
N CYS A 62 -5.25 19.89 1.97
CA CYS A 62 -4.05 19.51 2.72
C CYS A 62 -3.88 17.99 2.78
N ALA A 63 -4.95 17.25 3.06
CA ALA A 63 -4.91 15.79 3.14
C ALA A 63 -4.62 15.13 1.76
N MET A 64 -5.21 15.65 0.68
CA MET A 64 -4.93 15.22 -0.69
C MET A 64 -3.47 15.50 -1.07
N ALA A 65 -2.98 16.71 -0.79
CA ALA A 65 -1.61 17.09 -1.06
C ALA A 65 -0.61 16.21 -0.29
N ALA A 66 -0.88 15.93 1.01
CA ALA A 66 -0.08 15.01 1.81
C ALA A 66 0.01 13.62 1.15
N LEU A 67 -1.13 13.05 0.76
CA LEU A 67 -1.20 11.76 0.08
C LEU A 67 -0.41 11.77 -1.24
N ALA A 68 -0.51 12.84 -2.04
CA ALA A 68 0.19 12.96 -3.31
C ALA A 68 1.72 13.02 -3.18
N THR A 69 2.24 13.58 -2.08
CA THR A 69 3.70 13.63 -1.84
C THR A 69 4.35 12.24 -1.82
N GLN A 70 3.59 11.17 -1.59
CA GLN A 70 4.10 9.80 -1.56
C GLN A 70 4.62 9.30 -2.92
N PHE A 71 4.19 9.93 -4.01
CA PHE A 71 4.63 9.65 -5.37
C PHE A 71 5.88 10.45 -5.78
N LEU A 72 6.35 11.34 -4.90
CA LEU A 72 7.52 12.19 -5.13
C LEU A 72 8.72 11.64 -4.34
N ASP A 73 9.86 11.52 -5.02
CA ASP A 73 11.05 10.90 -4.43
C ASP A 73 11.88 11.86 -3.56
N ASP A 74 11.67 13.17 -3.69
CA ASP A 74 12.50 14.17 -3.03
C ASP A 74 12.26 14.23 -1.51
N ARG A 75 13.34 14.50 -0.76
CA ARG A 75 13.29 14.63 0.71
C ARG A 75 12.45 15.82 1.14
N ALA A 76 12.48 16.95 0.45
CA ALA A 76 11.68 18.12 0.84
C ALA A 76 10.18 17.82 0.72
N ASN A 77 9.77 17.18 -0.38
CA ASN A 77 8.38 16.74 -0.57
C ASN A 77 7.92 15.76 0.52
N ARG A 78 8.80 14.88 0.99
CA ARG A 78 8.48 13.98 2.13
C ARG A 78 8.30 14.72 3.45
N ILE A 79 9.09 15.76 3.70
CA ILE A 79 8.93 16.60 4.90
C ILE A 79 7.61 17.37 4.81
N ALA A 80 7.34 17.99 3.66
CA ALA A 80 6.09 18.69 3.37
C ALA A 80 4.86 17.79 3.55
N GLY A 81 4.91 16.56 3.03
CA GLY A 81 3.83 15.57 3.22
C GLY A 81 3.56 15.26 4.68
N SER A 82 4.62 15.14 5.50
CA SER A 82 4.49 14.90 6.94
C SER A 82 3.89 16.11 7.68
N GLU A 83 4.26 17.34 7.29
CA GLU A 83 3.69 18.57 7.85
C GLU A 83 2.20 18.70 7.49
N LEU A 84 1.85 18.51 6.21
CA LEU A 84 0.47 18.54 5.71
C LEU A 84 -0.41 17.50 6.40
N HIS A 85 0.09 16.26 6.53
CA HIS A 85 -0.63 15.20 7.23
C HIS A 85 -0.82 15.52 8.72
N ALA A 86 0.21 15.99 9.41
CA ALA A 86 0.12 16.33 10.83
C ALA A 86 -0.87 17.47 11.08
N PHE A 87 -0.82 18.52 10.26
CA PHE A 87 -1.79 19.61 10.26
C PHE A 87 -3.21 19.09 10.04
N ALA A 88 -3.42 18.29 8.99
CA ALA A 88 -4.74 17.76 8.68
C ALA A 88 -5.31 16.86 9.80
N CYS A 89 -4.50 15.99 10.39
CA CYS A 89 -4.91 15.17 11.52
C CYS A 89 -5.24 15.99 12.77
N GLN A 90 -4.58 17.12 12.99
CA GLN A 90 -4.89 18.03 14.09
C GLN A 90 -6.24 18.71 13.87
N GLU A 91 -6.44 19.32 12.70
CA GLU A 91 -7.67 20.03 12.36
C GLU A 91 -8.86 19.08 12.29
N LEU A 92 -8.69 17.84 11.82
CA LEU A 92 -9.76 16.85 11.81
C LEU A 92 -10.37 16.60 13.20
N LYS A 93 -9.66 16.82 14.30
CA LYS A 93 -10.20 16.62 15.66
C LYS A 93 -11.41 17.52 15.91
N THR A 94 -11.35 18.79 15.51
CA THR A 94 -12.44 19.75 15.74
C THR A 94 -13.71 19.36 14.97
N PHE A 95 -13.56 18.78 13.78
CA PHE A 95 -14.69 18.36 12.95
C PHE A 95 -15.22 16.97 13.28
N THR A 96 -14.45 16.14 14.01
CA THR A 96 -14.81 14.73 14.29
C THR A 96 -15.45 14.50 15.65
N GLU A 97 -15.56 15.53 16.48
CA GLU A 97 -16.29 15.51 17.76
C GLU A 97 -17.82 15.30 17.58
N GLY A 98 -18.37 15.74 16.44
CA GLY A 98 -19.79 15.63 16.14
C GLY A 98 -20.27 14.23 15.70
N LYS A 99 -21.60 14.06 15.66
CA LYS A 99 -22.26 12.86 15.10
C LYS A 99 -22.36 12.87 13.57
N HIS A 100 -22.39 14.05 12.96
CA HIS A 100 -22.51 14.21 11.51
C HIS A 100 -21.23 14.77 10.94
N TRP A 101 -20.62 14.06 9.99
CA TRP A 101 -19.41 14.49 9.29
C TRP A 101 -19.77 14.82 7.84
N SER A 102 -19.32 15.97 7.36
CA SER A 102 -19.50 16.35 5.96
C SER A 102 -18.65 15.46 5.04
N LEU A 103 -19.00 15.41 3.75
CA LEU A 103 -18.23 14.62 2.78
C LEU A 103 -16.75 14.99 2.73
N PRO A 104 -16.35 16.28 2.67
CA PRO A 104 -14.93 16.65 2.68
C PRO A 104 -14.18 16.14 3.90
N ILE A 105 -14.82 16.12 5.07
CA ILE A 105 -14.23 15.57 6.30
C ILE A 105 -14.03 14.06 6.19
N MET A 106 -15.04 13.32 5.73
CA MET A 106 -14.90 11.87 5.52
C MET A 106 -13.79 11.55 4.50
N GLN A 107 -13.73 12.30 3.39
CA GLN A 107 -12.69 12.16 2.37
C GLN A 107 -11.30 12.48 2.93
N ALA A 108 -11.18 13.54 3.72
CA ALA A 108 -9.92 13.95 4.36
C ALA A 108 -9.43 12.90 5.37
N VAL A 109 -10.34 12.30 6.15
CA VAL A 109 -10.02 11.17 7.04
C VAL A 109 -9.44 10.00 6.25
N VAL A 110 -10.06 9.61 5.12
CA VAL A 110 -9.56 8.51 4.28
C VAL A 110 -8.22 8.84 3.64
N CYS A 111 -8.02 10.08 3.14
CA CYS A 111 -6.72 10.55 2.64
C CYS A 111 -5.61 10.41 3.71
N CYS A 112 -5.90 10.89 4.93
CA CYS A 112 -4.95 10.83 6.05
C CYS A 112 -4.68 9.37 6.44
N GLU A 113 -5.68 8.52 6.45
CA GLU A 113 -5.51 7.10 6.75
C GLU A 113 -4.58 6.43 5.72
N TYR A 114 -4.79 6.63 4.42
CA TYR A 114 -3.89 6.12 3.38
C TYR A 114 -2.44 6.59 3.58
N TYR A 115 -2.26 7.86 3.93
CA TYR A 115 -0.94 8.39 4.27
C TYR A 115 -0.33 7.71 5.48
N ALA A 116 -1.07 7.64 6.59
CA ALA A 116 -0.61 7.03 7.82
C ALA A 116 -0.25 5.56 7.63
N ARG A 117 -1.07 4.77 6.93
CA ARG A 117 -0.84 3.33 6.76
C ARG A 117 0.44 3.01 6.00
N PHE A 118 0.78 3.80 4.99
CA PHE A 118 1.90 3.46 4.12
C PHE A 118 3.15 4.31 4.33
N ARG A 119 3.04 5.46 5.00
CA ARG A 119 4.15 6.39 5.28
C ARG A 119 4.16 6.97 6.70
N GLY A 120 3.14 6.68 7.50
CA GLY A 120 3.08 7.12 8.89
C GLY A 120 4.27 6.59 9.69
N ARG A 121 4.83 7.47 10.54
CA ARG A 121 5.96 7.15 11.42
C ARG A 121 5.52 6.74 12.82
N ASP A 122 4.22 6.81 13.11
CA ASP A 122 3.71 6.44 14.41
C ASP A 122 3.74 4.92 14.59
N LYS A 123 4.00 4.46 15.82
CA LYS A 123 4.07 3.02 16.11
C LYS A 123 2.74 2.31 15.91
N GLN A 124 1.62 3.03 15.89
CA GLN A 124 0.29 2.53 15.62
C GLN A 124 -0.18 2.83 14.19
N SER A 125 0.66 3.44 13.33
CA SER A 125 0.30 3.74 11.93
C SER A 125 -0.08 2.51 11.12
N TYR A 126 0.29 1.31 11.55
CA TYR A 126 -0.13 0.08 10.89
C TYR A 126 -1.54 -0.38 11.31
N ARG A 127 -2.20 0.28 12.30
CA ARG A 127 -3.57 0.02 12.76
C ARG A 127 -4.55 1.08 12.27
N PRO A 128 -5.83 0.72 12.11
CA PRO A 128 -6.86 1.69 11.76
C PRO A 128 -7.01 2.77 12.82
N SER A 129 -7.06 4.03 12.40
CA SER A 129 -7.47 5.11 13.30
C SER A 129 -8.95 4.96 13.69
N SER A 130 -9.32 5.47 14.86
CA SER A 130 -10.72 5.50 15.31
C SER A 130 -11.63 6.26 14.34
N ASN A 131 -11.12 7.36 13.78
CA ASN A 131 -11.87 8.17 12.84
C ASN A 131 -12.10 7.43 11.53
N TYR A 132 -11.08 6.74 11.00
CA TYR A 132 -11.23 5.92 9.80
C TYR A 132 -12.23 4.79 10.01
N ARG A 133 -12.16 4.08 11.15
CA ARG A 133 -13.14 3.03 11.49
C ARG A 133 -14.57 3.58 11.49
N LYS A 134 -14.79 4.74 12.14
CA LYS A 134 -16.10 5.40 12.17
C LYS A 134 -16.58 5.81 10.77
N VAL A 135 -15.72 6.35 9.90
CA VAL A 135 -16.10 6.61 8.49
C VAL A 135 -16.55 5.33 7.82
N TYR A 136 -15.77 4.25 7.98
CA TYR A 136 -16.07 2.99 7.34
C TYR A 136 -17.44 2.47 7.82
N GLU A 137 -17.68 2.41 9.13
CA GLU A 137 -18.96 2.04 9.75
C GLU A 137 -20.14 2.89 9.23
N MET A 138 -20.00 4.22 9.20
CA MET A 138 -21.04 5.13 8.67
C MET A 138 -21.39 4.87 7.21
N LEU A 139 -20.41 4.43 6.39
CA LEU A 139 -20.63 4.08 5.00
C LEU A 139 -21.24 2.68 4.86
N VAL A 140 -20.83 1.72 5.70
CA VAL A 140 -21.42 0.39 5.77
C VAL A 140 -22.89 0.48 6.16
N GLU A 141 -23.25 1.22 7.19
CA GLU A 141 -24.66 1.35 7.64
C GLU A 141 -25.59 1.82 6.51
N LYS A 142 -25.08 2.69 5.62
CA LYS A 142 -25.84 3.28 4.52
C LYS A 142 -25.69 2.54 3.19
N HIS A 143 -24.97 1.42 3.13
CA HIS A 143 -24.67 0.76 1.85
C HIS A 143 -25.92 0.41 1.03
N HIS A 144 -27.00 0.01 1.70
CA HIS A 144 -28.27 -0.36 1.06
C HIS A 144 -28.95 0.80 0.33
N THR A 145 -28.64 2.06 0.68
CA THR A 145 -29.20 3.24 0.00
C THR A 145 -28.44 3.60 -1.26
N PHE A 146 -27.22 3.09 -1.46
CA PHE A 146 -26.40 3.41 -2.64
C PHE A 146 -26.91 2.75 -3.91
N SER A 147 -27.74 1.71 -3.78
CA SER A 147 -28.31 0.94 -4.89
C SER A 147 -29.66 1.49 -5.39
N LEU A 148 -30.18 2.55 -4.77
CA LEU A 148 -31.48 3.11 -5.13
C LEU A 148 -31.39 3.87 -6.46
N PRO A 149 -32.38 3.70 -7.36
CA PRO A 149 -32.47 4.48 -8.59
C PRO A 149 -32.48 5.98 -8.30
N LEU A 150 -31.94 6.75 -9.24
CA LEU A 150 -31.97 8.21 -9.20
C LEU A 150 -33.36 8.77 -8.88
N PRO A 151 -33.54 9.54 -7.79
CA PRO A 151 -34.73 10.35 -7.63
C PRO A 151 -34.68 11.50 -8.63
N VAL A 152 -35.39 11.36 -9.75
CA VAL A 152 -35.60 12.44 -10.72
C VAL A 152 -36.66 13.40 -10.16
N LEU A 153 -36.28 14.17 -9.13
CA LEU A 153 -37.08 15.30 -8.64
C LEU A 153 -36.81 16.52 -9.53
N GLY A 154 -37.82 17.37 -9.69
CA GLY A 154 -37.89 18.36 -10.78
C GLY A 154 -36.70 19.34 -10.90
N ASN A 155 -35.93 19.58 -9.83
CA ASN A 155 -34.73 20.41 -9.91
C ASN A 155 -33.50 19.57 -10.27
N LYS A 156 -33.11 19.63 -11.55
CA LYS A 156 -31.96 18.90 -12.12
C LYS A 156 -30.63 19.19 -11.41
N LEU A 157 -30.41 20.42 -10.95
CA LEU A 157 -29.21 20.77 -10.20
C LEU A 157 -29.20 20.02 -8.86
N LEU A 158 -30.29 20.07 -8.09
CA LEU A 158 -30.39 19.35 -6.81
C LEU A 158 -30.25 17.84 -7.01
N SER A 159 -30.90 17.26 -8.03
CA SER A 159 -30.73 15.85 -8.37
C SER A 159 -29.28 15.48 -8.68
N TRP A 160 -28.55 16.34 -9.41
CA TRP A 160 -27.12 16.11 -9.65
C TRP A 160 -26.31 16.18 -8.36
N LYS A 161 -26.58 17.16 -7.48
CA LYS A 161 -25.90 17.27 -6.18
C LYS A 161 -26.12 16.02 -5.31
N ASP A 162 -27.36 15.57 -5.19
CA ASP A 162 -27.74 14.38 -4.40
C ASP A 162 -27.12 13.10 -4.98
N TRP A 163 -27.08 12.99 -6.31
CA TRP A 163 -26.43 11.87 -6.99
C TRP A 163 -24.92 11.87 -6.77
N VAL A 164 -24.25 13.01 -6.94
CA VAL A 164 -22.80 13.13 -6.69
C VAL A 164 -22.47 12.79 -5.25
N GLU A 165 -23.28 13.23 -4.29
CA GLU A 165 -23.10 12.87 -2.88
C GLU A 165 -23.22 11.36 -2.66
N THR A 166 -24.26 10.73 -3.22
CA THR A 166 -24.47 9.28 -3.10
C THR A 166 -23.32 8.49 -3.73
N GLU A 167 -22.93 8.88 -4.94
CA GLU A 167 -21.84 8.27 -5.70
C GLU A 167 -20.49 8.46 -5.00
N THR A 168 -20.25 9.64 -4.41
CA THR A 168 -19.07 9.91 -3.57
C THR A 168 -18.97 8.92 -2.42
N ARG A 169 -20.08 8.71 -1.68
CA ARG A 169 -20.12 7.76 -0.55
C ARG A 169 -19.86 6.32 -1.02
N ARG A 170 -20.42 5.94 -2.16
CA ARG A 170 -20.22 4.62 -2.77
C ARG A 170 -18.75 4.37 -3.13
N ARG A 171 -18.10 5.34 -3.79
CA ARG A 171 -16.66 5.26 -4.14
C ARG A 171 -15.76 5.32 -2.91
N LEU A 172 -16.16 6.07 -1.89
CA LEU A 172 -15.46 6.12 -0.61
C LEU A 172 -15.51 4.77 0.12
N LEU A 173 -16.68 4.10 0.13
CA LEU A 173 -16.82 2.76 0.69
C LEU A 173 -15.90 1.75 0.01
N ALA A 174 -15.89 1.74 -1.33
CA ALA A 174 -14.99 0.87 -2.10
C ALA A 174 -13.51 1.17 -1.83
N THR A 175 -13.16 2.44 -1.64
CA THR A 175 -11.79 2.86 -1.28
C THR A 175 -11.40 2.38 0.12
N CYS A 176 -12.29 2.50 1.10
CA CYS A 176 -12.07 1.95 2.44
C CYS A 176 -11.88 0.42 2.40
N PHE A 177 -12.69 -0.28 1.60
CA PHE A 177 -12.54 -1.72 1.40
C PHE A 177 -11.18 -2.08 0.82
N MET A 178 -10.72 -1.39 -0.23
CA MET A 178 -9.40 -1.63 -0.79
C MET A 178 -8.29 -1.41 0.24
N LEU A 179 -8.31 -0.31 0.99
CA LEU A 179 -7.31 -0.04 2.03
C LEU A 179 -7.29 -1.12 3.11
N ASP A 180 -8.46 -1.57 3.56
CA ASP A 180 -8.59 -2.64 4.55
C ASP A 180 -7.96 -3.94 4.04
N VAL A 181 -8.24 -4.33 2.79
CA VAL A 181 -7.63 -5.53 2.17
C VAL A 181 -6.11 -5.38 2.00
N HIS A 182 -5.63 -4.25 1.48
CA HIS A 182 -4.19 -4.00 1.35
C HIS A 182 -3.49 -4.12 2.70
N THR A 183 -4.00 -3.43 3.72
CA THR A 183 -3.38 -3.41 5.04
C THR A 183 -3.49 -4.76 5.75
N SER A 184 -4.63 -5.46 5.64
CA SER A 184 -4.78 -6.82 6.17
C SER A 184 -3.78 -7.78 5.53
N ALA A 185 -3.62 -7.74 4.20
CA ALA A 185 -2.67 -8.60 3.50
C ALA A 185 -1.20 -8.28 3.87
N TYR A 186 -0.79 -7.01 3.79
CA TYR A 186 0.61 -6.62 4.02
C TYR A 186 1.02 -6.68 5.48
N PHE A 187 0.11 -6.34 6.40
CA PHE A 187 0.43 -6.29 7.83
C PHE A 187 0.01 -7.55 8.58
N LYS A 188 -0.73 -8.47 7.94
CA LYS A 188 -1.32 -9.66 8.57
C LYS A 188 -2.19 -9.31 9.78
N GLU A 189 -2.86 -8.16 9.71
CA GLU A 189 -3.88 -7.76 10.67
C GLU A 189 -5.25 -8.27 10.22
N PRO A 190 -6.17 -8.59 11.14
CA PRO A 190 -7.53 -8.92 10.77
C PRO A 190 -8.19 -7.73 10.06
N PRO A 191 -9.00 -7.96 9.02
CA PRO A 191 -9.79 -6.90 8.38
C PRO A 191 -10.66 -6.17 9.41
N ILE A 192 -10.86 -4.87 9.23
CA ILE A 192 -11.69 -4.04 10.12
C ILE A 192 -13.12 -4.55 10.15
N LEU A 193 -13.64 -4.95 8.99
CA LEU A 193 -14.99 -5.50 8.85
C LEU A 193 -15.07 -7.01 9.04
N ALA A 194 -14.04 -7.65 9.62
CA ALA A 194 -14.25 -8.89 10.37
C ALA A 194 -15.02 -8.54 11.66
N LEU A 195 -16.20 -7.95 11.51
CA LEU A 195 -17.15 -7.73 12.58
C LEU A 195 -17.50 -9.11 13.13
N GLY A 196 -17.58 -9.20 14.47
CA GLY A 196 -17.75 -10.46 15.18
C GLY A 196 -18.98 -11.28 14.72
N PRO A 197 -19.16 -12.48 15.29
CA PRO A 197 -20.20 -13.43 14.88
C PRO A 197 -21.64 -12.87 14.81
N ASP A 198 -21.91 -11.74 15.47
CA ASP A 198 -23.24 -11.11 15.56
C ASP A 198 -23.54 -10.08 14.45
N HIS A 199 -22.56 -9.69 13.64
CA HIS A 199 -22.77 -8.81 12.49
C HIS A 199 -22.26 -9.50 11.22
N PRO A 200 -23.13 -9.85 10.26
CA PRO A 200 -22.67 -10.40 8.99
C PRO A 200 -21.73 -9.39 8.36
N SER A 201 -20.46 -9.80 8.17
CA SER A 201 -19.46 -9.08 7.37
C SER A 201 -20.15 -8.53 6.12
N LEU A 202 -19.93 -7.25 5.79
CA LEU A 202 -20.40 -6.65 4.54
C LEU A 202 -20.13 -7.67 3.43
N PRO A 203 -21.17 -8.33 2.89
CA PRO A 203 -20.90 -9.47 2.04
C PRO A 203 -20.21 -8.86 0.82
N MET A 204 -19.00 -9.34 0.53
CA MET A 204 -18.08 -8.65 -0.37
C MET A 204 -18.69 -8.43 -1.77
N ASN A 205 -19.70 -9.24 -2.12
CA ASN A 205 -20.56 -9.07 -3.29
C ASN A 205 -21.38 -7.76 -3.33
N GLN A 206 -21.35 -6.94 -2.28
CA GLN A 206 -22.08 -5.66 -2.20
C GLN A 206 -21.20 -4.43 -2.42
N VAL A 207 -19.88 -4.55 -2.61
CA VAL A 207 -19.07 -3.40 -3.04
C VAL A 207 -19.35 -3.17 -4.53
N PRO A 208 -20.06 -2.10 -4.90
CA PRO A 208 -20.55 -1.93 -6.27
C PRO A 208 -19.45 -1.40 -7.18
N PHE A 209 -19.37 -1.91 -8.42
CA PHE A 209 -18.53 -1.32 -9.46
C PHE A 209 -19.09 0.00 -9.96
N SER A 210 -18.20 0.82 -10.52
CA SER A 210 -18.46 2.18 -10.98
C SER A 210 -18.52 2.29 -12.51
N THR A 211 -18.33 1.18 -13.24
CA THR A 211 -18.28 1.18 -14.71
C THR A 211 -19.47 1.90 -15.33
N ASN A 212 -20.69 1.65 -14.83
CA ASN A 212 -21.92 2.24 -15.36
C ASN A 212 -22.08 3.72 -14.98
N THR A 213 -21.51 4.16 -13.86
CA THR A 213 -21.65 5.52 -13.35
C THR A 213 -20.49 6.44 -13.74
N ASN A 214 -19.38 5.89 -14.25
CA ASN A 214 -18.20 6.66 -14.65
C ASN A 214 -18.52 7.77 -15.67
N PRO A 215 -19.30 7.56 -16.74
CA PRO A 215 -19.63 8.65 -17.66
C PRO A 215 -20.35 9.82 -16.99
N LEU A 216 -21.23 9.53 -16.02
CA LEU A 216 -21.93 10.55 -15.23
C LEU A 216 -21.00 11.24 -14.23
N TRP A 217 -20.02 10.52 -13.68
CA TRP A 217 -19.06 11.02 -12.69
C TRP A 217 -18.03 11.97 -13.30
N GLU A 218 -17.72 11.82 -14.59
CA GLU A 218 -16.79 12.70 -15.30
C GLU A 218 -17.47 13.93 -15.92
N CYS A 219 -18.79 14.09 -15.75
CA CYS A 219 -19.50 15.25 -16.28
C CYS A 219 -19.03 16.54 -15.58
N PRO A 220 -18.70 17.61 -16.34
CA PRO A 220 -18.17 18.84 -15.78
C PRO A 220 -19.22 19.69 -15.06
N ASP A 221 -20.50 19.50 -15.38
CA ASP A 221 -21.61 20.28 -14.87
C ASP A 221 -22.92 19.46 -14.87
N TRP A 222 -23.92 19.99 -14.17
CA TRP A 222 -25.25 19.38 -14.05
C TRP A 222 -26.02 19.34 -15.39
N GLU A 223 -25.71 20.23 -16.34
CA GLU A 223 -26.38 20.30 -17.65
C GLU A 223 -25.97 19.12 -18.53
N SER A 224 -24.67 18.86 -18.58
CA SER A 224 -24.05 17.73 -19.28
C SER A 224 -24.49 16.41 -18.66
N TRP A 225 -24.50 16.34 -17.32
CA TRP A 225 -25.04 15.20 -16.58
C TRP A 225 -26.51 14.95 -16.93
N SER A 226 -27.36 15.99 -16.89
CA SER A 226 -28.79 15.86 -17.19
C SER A 226 -29.04 15.43 -18.63
N ARG A 227 -28.26 15.91 -19.60
CA ARG A 227 -28.36 15.48 -21.00
C ARG A 227 -28.00 14.00 -21.15
N LEU A 228 -26.95 13.54 -20.46
CA LEU A 228 -26.50 12.16 -20.53
C LEU A 228 -27.52 11.20 -19.91
N VAL A 229 -28.06 11.51 -18.73
CA VAL A 229 -29.15 10.74 -18.11
C VAL A 229 -30.40 10.70 -19.01
N ALA A 230 -30.74 11.81 -19.66
CA ALA A 230 -31.88 11.85 -20.59
C ALA A 230 -31.65 11.01 -21.85
N SER A 231 -30.40 10.92 -22.33
CA SER A 231 -30.05 10.11 -23.50
C SER A 231 -29.95 8.62 -23.20
N ASP A 232 -29.53 8.26 -21.99
CA ASP A 232 -29.38 6.88 -21.56
C ASP A 232 -29.76 6.71 -20.07
N PRO A 233 -31.03 6.36 -19.80
CA PRO A 233 -31.51 6.12 -18.45
C PRO A 233 -30.81 4.95 -17.73
N SER A 234 -30.16 4.04 -18.46
CA SER A 234 -29.50 2.88 -17.87
C SER A 234 -28.25 3.26 -17.07
N LEU A 235 -27.62 4.40 -17.39
CA LEU A 235 -26.50 4.98 -16.62
C LEU A 235 -26.92 5.42 -15.21
N GLY A 236 -28.22 5.66 -15.00
CA GLY A 236 -28.80 6.03 -13.70
C GLY A 236 -29.00 4.86 -12.74
N ILE A 237 -28.70 3.62 -13.15
CA ILE A 237 -28.84 2.42 -12.34
C ILE A 237 -27.51 2.15 -11.60
N PRO A 238 -27.47 2.23 -10.26
CA PRO A 238 -26.20 2.20 -9.51
C PRO A 238 -25.51 0.84 -9.45
N LEU A 239 -26.24 -0.25 -9.69
CA LEU A 239 -25.71 -1.61 -9.62
C LEU A 239 -25.34 -2.10 -11.02
N GLY A 240 -24.05 -1.99 -11.33
CA GLY A 240 -23.44 -2.80 -12.39
C GLY A 240 -23.23 -4.25 -11.92
N ARG A 241 -22.25 -4.91 -12.55
CA ARG A 241 -21.78 -6.23 -12.12
C ARG A 241 -21.28 -6.19 -10.66
N THR A 242 -21.24 -7.34 -10.01
CA THR A 242 -20.72 -7.52 -8.63
C THR A 242 -19.60 -8.56 -8.61
N LEU A 243 -18.90 -8.69 -7.48
CA LEU A 243 -17.90 -9.76 -7.30
C LEU A 243 -18.46 -11.18 -7.45
N ALA A 244 -19.78 -11.36 -7.37
CA ALA A 244 -20.43 -12.65 -7.59
C ALA A 244 -20.48 -13.05 -9.08
N ASP A 245 -20.31 -12.10 -9.99
CA ASP A 245 -20.37 -12.37 -11.43
C ASP A 245 -19.07 -12.99 -11.95
N GLU A 246 -19.16 -13.73 -13.06
CA GLU A 246 -18.00 -14.37 -13.68
C GLU A 246 -17.21 -13.43 -14.60
N PHE A 247 -16.02 -13.00 -14.19
CA PHE A 247 -15.17 -12.15 -15.02
C PHE A 247 -14.25 -12.95 -15.95
N THR A 248 -14.10 -12.45 -17.17
CA THR A 248 -13.08 -12.89 -18.12
C THR A 248 -11.87 -11.94 -18.11
N PRO A 249 -10.69 -12.36 -18.60
CA PRO A 249 -9.55 -11.45 -18.77
C PRO A 249 -9.85 -10.28 -19.71
N GLN A 250 -10.75 -10.48 -20.70
CA GLN A 250 -11.17 -9.42 -21.61
C GLN A 250 -12.03 -8.38 -20.88
N ASP A 251 -12.92 -8.82 -19.98
CA ASP A 251 -13.71 -7.91 -19.15
C ASP A 251 -12.77 -7.01 -18.35
N VAL A 252 -11.80 -7.60 -17.66
CA VAL A 252 -10.81 -6.88 -16.84
C VAL A 252 -10.00 -5.88 -17.67
N ALA A 253 -9.67 -6.22 -18.92
CA ALA A 253 -8.95 -5.31 -19.81
C ALA A 253 -9.77 -4.06 -20.20
N THR A 254 -11.09 -4.14 -20.13
CA THR A 254 -12.01 -3.02 -20.41
C THR A 254 -12.46 -2.25 -19.16
N MET A 255 -12.21 -2.79 -17.96
CA MET A 255 -12.59 -2.16 -16.70
C MET A 255 -11.76 -0.90 -16.43
N SER A 256 -12.35 0.04 -15.70
CA SER A 256 -11.61 1.17 -15.15
C SER A 256 -10.53 0.67 -14.17
N GLY A 257 -9.45 1.44 -13.99
CA GLY A 257 -8.41 1.10 -13.01
C GLY A 257 -8.97 0.91 -11.59
N PHE A 258 -9.96 1.72 -11.22
CA PHE A 258 -10.68 1.61 -9.95
C PHE A 258 -11.42 0.28 -9.82
N ASP A 259 -12.28 -0.07 -10.79
CA ASP A 259 -13.09 -1.30 -10.72
C ASP A 259 -12.22 -2.56 -10.81
N ALA A 260 -11.16 -2.53 -11.63
CA ALA A 260 -10.17 -3.60 -11.69
C ALA A 260 -9.48 -3.80 -10.33
N THR A 261 -9.21 -2.71 -9.60
CA THR A 261 -8.60 -2.78 -8.26
C THR A 261 -9.60 -3.32 -7.23
N ILE A 262 -10.87 -2.90 -7.27
CA ILE A 262 -11.95 -3.47 -6.43
C ILE A 262 -12.10 -4.98 -6.66
N LEU A 263 -12.09 -5.42 -7.92
CA LEU A 263 -12.18 -6.84 -8.27
C LEU A 263 -10.96 -7.63 -7.75
N MET A 264 -9.77 -7.07 -7.92
CA MET A 264 -8.51 -7.67 -7.44
C MET A 264 -8.49 -7.81 -5.91
N THR A 265 -8.86 -6.75 -5.17
CA THR A 265 -8.93 -6.78 -3.71
C THR A 265 -10.04 -7.70 -3.22
N GLY A 266 -11.16 -7.79 -3.96
CA GLY A 266 -12.25 -8.72 -3.72
C GLY A 266 -11.86 -10.20 -3.77
N TYR A 267 -10.93 -10.59 -4.66
CA TYR A 267 -10.35 -11.94 -4.63
C TYR A 267 -9.29 -12.09 -3.54
N ALA A 268 -8.50 -11.04 -3.28
CA ALA A 268 -7.45 -11.07 -2.27
C ALA A 268 -8.00 -11.21 -0.83
N SER A 269 -9.15 -10.61 -0.55
CA SER A 269 -9.85 -10.79 0.74
C SER A 269 -10.36 -12.21 0.94
N GLN A 270 -10.82 -12.88 -0.12
CA GLN A 270 -11.24 -14.29 -0.06
C GLN A 270 -10.05 -15.21 0.27
N LEU A 271 -8.85 -14.90 -0.25
CA LEU A 271 -7.62 -15.62 0.10
C LEU A 271 -7.29 -15.58 1.60
N ALA A 272 -7.61 -14.47 2.28
CA ALA A 272 -7.36 -14.35 3.71
C ALA A 272 -8.34 -15.20 4.55
N GLY A 273 -9.55 -15.46 4.03
CA GLY A 273 -10.58 -16.27 4.69
C GLY A 273 -10.45 -17.78 4.47
N SER A 274 -9.76 -18.23 3.42
CA SER A 274 -9.67 -19.66 3.05
C SER A 274 -8.73 -20.52 3.93
N GLY A 275 -8.06 -19.94 4.92
CA GLY A 275 -7.09 -20.66 5.77
C GLY A 275 -5.78 -21.01 5.06
N GLU A 276 -4.91 -21.78 5.73
CA GLU A 276 -3.69 -22.32 5.11
C GLU A 276 -4.08 -23.43 4.13
N MET A 277 -4.17 -23.08 2.85
CA MET A 277 -4.48 -24.01 1.76
C MET A 277 -3.18 -24.48 1.09
N ASP A 278 -3.11 -25.77 0.75
CA ASP A 278 -1.97 -26.26 -0.01
C ASP A 278 -1.96 -25.67 -1.43
N ALA A 279 -0.75 -25.47 -1.97
CA ALA A 279 -0.60 -24.84 -3.28
C ALA A 279 -1.21 -25.68 -4.41
N GLY A 280 -1.17 -27.01 -4.32
CA GLY A 280 -1.80 -27.90 -5.29
C GLY A 280 -3.32 -27.70 -5.34
N GLU A 281 -3.97 -27.65 -4.18
CA GLU A 281 -5.42 -27.44 -4.09
C GLU A 281 -5.84 -26.04 -4.54
N ALA A 282 -5.05 -25.01 -4.18
CA ALA A 282 -5.36 -23.61 -4.46
C ALA A 282 -5.46 -23.31 -5.95
N PHE A 283 -4.84 -24.10 -6.83
CA PHE A 283 -4.91 -23.93 -8.29
C PHE A 283 -5.65 -25.06 -9.00
N SER A 284 -6.18 -26.06 -8.28
CA SER A 284 -6.91 -27.18 -8.86
C SER A 284 -8.35 -26.81 -9.24
N SER A 285 -8.98 -25.89 -8.50
CA SER A 285 -10.34 -25.44 -8.80
C SER A 285 -10.37 -24.11 -9.57
N PRO A 286 -11.09 -24.02 -10.70
CA PRO A 286 -11.34 -22.75 -11.38
C PRO A 286 -12.12 -21.73 -10.54
N SER A 287 -12.82 -22.18 -9.49
CA SER A 287 -13.52 -21.29 -8.54
C SER A 287 -12.62 -20.75 -7.43
N SER A 288 -11.39 -21.25 -7.29
CA SER A 288 -10.45 -20.78 -6.28
C SER A 288 -10.12 -19.29 -6.47
N PRO A 289 -10.13 -18.48 -5.39
CA PRO A 289 -9.71 -17.08 -5.46
C PRO A 289 -8.27 -16.93 -5.96
N ALA A 290 -7.37 -17.86 -5.62
CA ALA A 290 -5.97 -17.81 -6.05
C ALA A 290 -5.87 -18.02 -7.57
N PHE A 291 -6.62 -18.98 -8.10
CA PHE A 291 -6.70 -19.25 -9.53
C PHE A 291 -7.28 -18.06 -10.30
N ARG A 292 -8.40 -17.49 -9.82
CA ARG A 292 -9.05 -16.33 -10.45
C ARG A 292 -8.14 -15.11 -10.44
N LEU A 293 -7.48 -14.81 -9.32
CA LEU A 293 -6.53 -13.72 -9.19
C LEU A 293 -5.34 -13.87 -10.17
N ALA A 294 -4.77 -15.08 -10.27
CA ALA A 294 -3.69 -15.38 -11.20
C ALA A 294 -4.11 -15.27 -12.68
N LYS A 295 -5.31 -15.74 -13.02
CA LYS A 295 -5.85 -15.75 -14.39
C LYS A 295 -6.26 -14.36 -14.87
N LEU A 296 -6.91 -13.58 -14.01
CA LEU A 296 -7.47 -12.26 -14.36
C LEU A 296 -6.44 -11.14 -14.29
N PHE A 297 -5.44 -11.24 -13.41
CA PHE A 297 -4.45 -10.19 -13.21
C PHE A 297 -2.99 -10.68 -13.41
N PRO A 298 -2.66 -11.36 -14.53
CA PRO A 298 -1.37 -12.00 -14.72
C PRO A 298 -0.20 -11.02 -14.80
N ALA A 299 -0.46 -9.74 -15.13
CA ALA A 299 0.53 -8.67 -15.24
C ALA A 299 0.53 -7.69 -14.05
N SER A 300 -0.35 -7.88 -13.06
CA SER A 300 -0.41 -7.01 -11.88
C SER A 300 0.63 -7.43 -10.84
N GLY A 301 1.56 -6.52 -10.53
CA GLY A 301 2.53 -6.75 -9.45
C GLY A 301 1.86 -6.90 -8.09
N VAL A 302 0.76 -6.18 -7.85
CA VAL A 302 -0.03 -6.25 -6.61
C VAL A 302 -0.72 -7.61 -6.48
N ALA A 303 -1.36 -8.11 -7.53
CA ALA A 303 -2.00 -9.44 -7.51
C ALA A 303 -0.98 -10.55 -7.26
N GLN A 304 0.19 -10.46 -7.91
CA GLN A 304 1.28 -11.40 -7.70
C GLN A 304 1.85 -11.30 -6.27
N ALA A 305 1.90 -10.10 -5.68
CA ALA A 305 2.29 -9.92 -4.29
C ALA A 305 1.27 -10.55 -3.33
N TYR A 306 -0.04 -10.43 -3.58
CA TYR A 306 -1.06 -11.11 -2.78
C TYR A 306 -0.91 -12.63 -2.82
N LEU A 307 -0.70 -13.21 -3.99
CA LEU A 307 -0.43 -14.65 -4.12
C LEU A 307 0.84 -15.05 -3.37
N ALA A 308 1.92 -14.29 -3.49
CA ALA A 308 3.15 -14.55 -2.73
C ALA A 308 2.90 -14.51 -1.21
N ILE A 309 2.15 -13.53 -0.72
CA ILE A 309 1.83 -13.34 0.69
C ILE A 309 0.88 -14.43 1.21
N HIS A 310 -0.04 -14.92 0.39
CA HIS A 310 -0.96 -15.98 0.75
C HIS A 310 -0.20 -17.29 1.04
N PHE A 311 0.78 -17.64 0.21
CA PHE A 311 1.61 -18.83 0.40
C PHE A 311 2.83 -18.61 1.31
N THR A 312 2.97 -17.45 1.97
CA THR A 312 4.09 -17.15 2.87
C THR A 312 3.59 -16.93 4.30
N PRO A 313 4.20 -17.59 5.32
CA PRO A 313 3.95 -17.27 6.72
C PRO A 313 4.62 -15.93 7.07
N LEU A 314 4.05 -14.83 6.54
CA LEU A 314 4.69 -13.52 6.50
C LEU A 314 5.07 -13.01 7.90
N HIS A 315 4.21 -13.23 8.90
CA HIS A 315 4.50 -12.80 10.27
C HIS A 315 5.74 -13.51 10.85
N ALA A 316 5.83 -14.85 10.68
CA ALA A 316 7.00 -15.61 11.07
C ALA A 316 8.26 -15.16 10.30
N LEU A 317 8.14 -14.96 8.98
CA LEU A 317 9.22 -14.47 8.12
C LEU A 317 9.75 -13.10 8.56
N LEU A 318 8.86 -12.13 8.79
CA LEU A 318 9.21 -10.79 9.24
C LEU A 318 9.83 -10.84 10.64
N SER A 319 9.30 -11.66 11.54
CA SER A 319 9.83 -11.74 12.90
C SER A 319 11.27 -12.27 12.93
N VAL A 320 11.57 -13.32 12.15
CA VAL A 320 12.91 -13.91 12.10
C VAL A 320 13.88 -13.00 11.37
N SER A 321 13.45 -12.38 10.26
CA SER A 321 14.27 -11.42 9.51
C SER A 321 14.54 -10.14 10.30
N GLY A 322 13.57 -9.70 11.09
CA GLY A 322 13.61 -8.52 11.93
C GLY A 322 14.21 -8.74 13.33
N ASN A 323 14.82 -9.90 13.60
CA ASN A 323 15.39 -10.24 14.91
C ASN A 323 14.40 -10.02 16.08
N SER A 324 13.21 -10.64 15.99
CA SER A 324 12.06 -10.50 16.90
C SER A 324 11.25 -9.21 16.75
N TRP A 325 11.50 -8.37 15.74
CA TRP A 325 10.67 -7.20 15.45
C TRP A 325 9.80 -7.40 14.20
N VAL A 326 8.50 -7.12 14.33
CA VAL A 326 7.52 -7.10 13.24
C VAL A 326 6.78 -5.77 13.31
N LEU A 327 6.82 -4.98 12.25
CA LEU A 327 6.07 -3.71 12.13
C LEU A 327 6.20 -2.81 13.38
N ASN A 328 7.45 -2.56 13.82
CA ASN A 328 7.79 -1.78 15.01
C ASN A 328 7.31 -2.36 16.36
N ARG A 329 6.93 -3.63 16.40
CA ARG A 329 6.61 -4.37 17.64
C ARG A 329 7.58 -5.50 17.86
N LYS A 330 8.03 -5.63 19.11
CA LYS A 330 8.84 -6.77 19.52
C LYS A 330 7.92 -7.94 19.84
N VAL A 331 8.24 -9.13 19.32
CA VAL A 331 7.61 -10.39 19.71
C VAL A 331 7.85 -10.58 21.20
N PRO A 332 6.78 -10.67 22.03
CA PRO A 332 6.88 -10.58 23.47
C PRO A 332 7.59 -11.79 24.10
N GLY A 333 7.47 -12.99 23.52
CA GLY A 333 8.02 -14.22 24.10
C GLY A 333 9.19 -14.84 23.32
N PRO A 334 10.24 -15.37 24.00
CA PRO A 334 11.27 -16.19 23.34
C PRO A 334 10.71 -17.51 22.81
N ASN A 335 9.59 -18.02 23.37
CA ASN A 335 8.90 -19.20 22.89
C ASN A 335 8.22 -18.94 21.55
N GLU A 336 7.43 -17.87 21.43
CA GLU A 336 6.80 -17.45 20.18
C GLU A 336 7.83 -17.22 19.07
N PHE A 337 8.97 -16.59 19.40
CA PHE A 337 10.04 -16.38 18.42
C PHE A 337 10.65 -17.70 17.93
N ARG A 338 10.74 -18.71 18.80
CA ARG A 338 11.20 -20.06 18.45
C ARG A 338 10.16 -20.79 17.61
N GLU A 339 8.87 -20.65 17.91
CA GLU A 339 7.78 -21.18 17.08
C GLU A 339 7.82 -20.57 15.68
N HIS A 340 7.99 -19.25 15.55
CA HIS A 340 8.15 -18.61 14.25
C HIS A 340 9.33 -19.17 13.45
N LYS A 341 10.46 -19.49 14.10
CA LYS A 341 11.59 -20.15 13.42
C LYS A 341 11.21 -21.55 12.93
N GLN A 342 10.55 -22.34 13.76
CA GLN A 342 10.11 -23.69 13.41
C GLN A 342 9.09 -23.69 12.26
N THR A 343 8.07 -22.83 12.32
CA THR A 343 7.09 -22.64 11.24
C THR A 343 7.80 -22.30 9.93
N LEU A 344 8.80 -21.42 10.01
CA LEU A 344 9.51 -20.97 8.82
C LEU A 344 10.46 -22.01 8.25
N ASP A 345 11.11 -22.83 9.09
CA ASP A 345 11.92 -23.95 8.63
C ASP A 345 11.08 -25.04 7.97
N LYS A 346 9.88 -25.34 8.52
CA LYS A 346 8.90 -26.23 7.89
C LYS A 346 8.44 -25.68 6.54
N TRP A 347 8.05 -24.41 6.49
CA TRP A 347 7.64 -23.76 5.25
C TRP A 347 8.73 -23.79 4.19
N CYS A 348 9.99 -23.51 4.54
CA CYS A 348 11.10 -23.55 3.57
C CYS A 348 11.30 -24.94 2.91
N GLN A 349 10.73 -26.00 3.49
CA GLN A 349 10.78 -27.37 2.96
C GLN A 349 9.50 -27.77 2.22
N SER A 350 8.47 -26.91 2.18
CA SER A 350 7.20 -27.18 1.51
C SER A 350 7.17 -26.66 0.06
N GLU A 351 6.24 -27.19 -0.73
CA GLU A 351 5.97 -26.72 -2.10
C GLU A 351 5.44 -25.28 -2.12
N SER A 352 4.69 -24.89 -1.08
CA SER A 352 4.16 -23.53 -0.91
C SER A 352 5.26 -22.47 -0.95
N ALA A 353 6.48 -22.79 -0.47
CA ALA A 353 7.58 -21.85 -0.50
C ALA A 353 8.13 -21.63 -1.92
N ALA A 354 8.19 -22.68 -2.75
CA ALA A 354 8.55 -22.54 -4.16
C ALA A 354 7.52 -21.70 -4.93
N VAL A 355 6.24 -21.94 -4.66
CA VAL A 355 5.13 -21.17 -5.26
C VAL A 355 5.16 -19.70 -4.82
N ALA A 356 5.34 -19.45 -3.52
CA ALA A 356 5.48 -18.10 -2.96
C ALA A 356 6.64 -17.33 -3.61
N VAL A 357 7.80 -17.96 -3.77
CA VAL A 357 8.98 -17.33 -4.40
C VAL A 357 8.74 -17.05 -5.87
N SER A 358 8.09 -17.95 -6.61
CA SER A 358 7.73 -17.73 -8.01
C SER A 358 6.86 -16.49 -8.18
N TRP A 359 5.79 -16.38 -7.38
CA TRP A 359 4.91 -15.21 -7.38
C TRP A 359 5.62 -13.94 -6.92
N ALA A 360 6.45 -14.02 -5.88
CA ALA A 360 7.25 -12.90 -5.40
C ALA A 360 8.24 -12.39 -6.46
N ALA A 361 8.91 -13.30 -7.17
CA ALA A 361 9.83 -12.95 -8.25
C ALA A 361 9.09 -12.24 -9.39
N ARG A 362 7.92 -12.75 -9.81
CA ARG A 362 7.07 -12.08 -10.80
C ARG A 362 6.68 -10.67 -10.33
N ALA A 363 6.24 -10.54 -9.08
CA ALA A 363 5.86 -9.24 -8.51
C ALA A 363 7.01 -8.24 -8.58
N LEU A 364 8.22 -8.67 -8.19
CA LEU A 364 9.43 -7.85 -8.26
C LEU A 364 9.81 -7.46 -9.69
N LEU A 365 9.66 -8.35 -10.66
CA LEU A 365 9.90 -8.01 -12.08
C LEU A 365 8.97 -6.89 -12.54
N VAL A 366 7.69 -6.94 -12.15
CA VAL A 366 6.71 -5.90 -12.48
C VAL A 366 7.00 -4.59 -11.76
N PHE A 367 7.16 -4.62 -10.43
CA PHE A 367 7.40 -3.41 -9.63
C PHE A 367 8.70 -2.70 -10.01
N LEU A 368 9.78 -3.45 -10.22
CA LEU A 368 11.09 -2.91 -10.57
C LEU A 368 11.23 -2.66 -12.08
N ARG A 369 10.20 -2.96 -12.87
CA ARG A 369 10.18 -2.86 -14.34
C ARG A 369 11.39 -3.55 -14.97
N ILE A 370 11.82 -4.66 -14.39
CA ILE A 370 12.93 -5.46 -14.90
C ILE A 370 12.39 -6.20 -16.12
N ARG A 371 12.71 -5.68 -17.31
CA ARG A 371 12.38 -6.33 -18.57
C ARG A 371 13.10 -7.67 -18.58
N ALA A 372 12.36 -8.77 -18.49
CA ALA A 372 12.93 -10.09 -18.73
C ALA A 372 13.49 -10.06 -20.16
N LYS A 373 14.83 -10.11 -20.29
CA LYS A 373 15.47 -10.33 -21.58
C LYS A 373 15.13 -11.76 -21.96
N THR A 374 13.98 -11.95 -22.62
CA THR A 374 13.64 -13.24 -23.22
C THR A 374 14.73 -13.48 -24.27
N ARG A 375 15.68 -14.36 -23.94
CA ARG A 375 16.73 -14.81 -24.84
C ARG A 375 16.03 -15.65 -25.92
N ARG A 376 15.47 -14.99 -26.94
CA ARG A 376 15.09 -15.67 -28.18
C ARG A 376 16.39 -16.03 -28.88
N THR A 377 16.89 -17.23 -28.61
CA THR A 377 17.73 -17.95 -29.57
C THR A 377 16.82 -18.39 -30.70
N SER A 378 16.72 -17.56 -31.72
CA SER A 378 16.23 -17.94 -33.04
C SER A 378 16.89 -17.01 -34.04
N GLU A 379 17.85 -17.56 -34.76
CA GLU A 379 18.39 -17.01 -35.99
C GLU A 379 17.23 -16.67 -36.94
N ALA A 380 17.26 -15.45 -37.48
CA ALA A 380 16.84 -15.06 -38.83
C ALA A 380 16.47 -13.57 -38.80
N GLY A 381 17.17 -12.81 -39.64
CA GLY A 381 17.10 -11.37 -39.69
C GLY A 381 15.70 -10.83 -40.00
N SER A 382 15.38 -9.72 -39.33
CA SER A 382 14.38 -8.78 -39.79
C SER A 382 14.69 -7.44 -39.13
N SER A 383 15.30 -6.55 -39.90
CA SER A 383 15.47 -5.14 -39.60
C SER A 383 14.12 -4.49 -39.32
N SER A 384 13.90 -4.07 -38.08
CA SER A 384 12.81 -3.19 -37.68
C SER A 384 13.40 -2.17 -36.71
N SER A 385 13.22 -0.90 -37.05
CA SER A 385 13.82 0.27 -36.42
C SER A 385 13.41 0.40 -34.95
N ASP A 386 14.32 0.04 -34.05
CA ASP A 386 14.23 0.39 -32.64
C ASP A 386 14.47 1.89 -32.49
N VAL A 387 13.42 2.60 -32.10
CA VAL A 387 13.50 3.99 -31.63
C VAL A 387 14.31 4.00 -30.33
N ASP A 388 15.44 4.71 -30.40
CA ASP A 388 16.44 4.90 -29.37
C ASP A 388 15.83 5.24 -27.99
N SER A 389 15.89 4.28 -27.05
CA SER A 389 15.54 4.46 -25.64
C SER A 389 16.81 4.76 -24.82
N SER A 390 17.68 5.62 -25.34
CA SER A 390 18.97 5.95 -24.74
C SER A 390 18.95 7.19 -23.82
N THR A 391 17.77 7.72 -23.46
CA THR A 391 17.64 8.92 -22.60
C THR A 391 17.05 8.68 -21.20
N LEU A 392 16.96 7.44 -20.71
CA LEU A 392 16.57 7.22 -19.31
C LEU A 392 17.81 7.18 -18.39
N PRO A 393 17.92 8.08 -17.40
CA PRO A 393 19.00 8.04 -16.43
C PRO A 393 19.03 6.68 -15.73
N ARG A 394 20.22 6.08 -15.75
CA ARG A 394 20.57 4.86 -15.01
C ARG A 394 20.47 5.18 -13.51
N GLY A 395 19.26 5.07 -12.97
CA GLY A 395 18.92 5.52 -11.61
C GLY A 395 17.44 5.77 -11.34
N SER A 396 16.56 5.71 -12.36
CA SER A 396 15.11 5.84 -12.16
C SER A 396 14.60 4.69 -11.28
N ARG A 397 14.34 5.01 -10.00
CA ARG A 397 13.66 4.12 -9.06
C ARG A 397 12.27 3.77 -9.61
N ALA A 398 11.73 2.64 -9.15
CA ALA A 398 10.40 2.19 -9.51
C ALA A 398 9.37 3.32 -9.36
N ARG A 399 8.84 3.83 -10.48
CA ARG A 399 7.72 4.77 -10.49
C ARG A 399 6.46 3.97 -10.12
N TRP A 400 6.15 3.99 -8.83
CA TRP A 400 4.98 3.36 -8.23
C TRP A 400 3.71 3.86 -8.93
N ARG A 401 2.77 2.93 -9.20
CA ARG A 401 1.45 3.25 -9.75
C ARG A 401 0.46 3.49 -8.62
N ASP A 402 0.63 2.78 -7.52
CA ASP A 402 -0.20 2.91 -6.32
C ASP A 402 0.66 3.17 -5.07
N VAL A 403 0.05 3.80 -4.06
CA VAL A 403 0.71 4.09 -2.77
C VAL A 403 1.15 2.80 -2.07
N SER A 404 0.39 1.73 -2.21
CA SER A 404 0.63 0.44 -1.58
C SER A 404 1.70 -0.41 -2.29
N ASP A 405 2.09 -0.07 -3.52
CA ASP A 405 3.08 -0.82 -4.31
C ASP A 405 4.41 -1.01 -3.59
N TYR A 406 4.84 0.00 -2.80
CA TYR A 406 6.05 -0.08 -2.01
C TYR A 406 6.02 -1.26 -1.02
N TRP A 407 4.88 -1.49 -0.39
CA TRP A 407 4.67 -2.59 0.56
C TRP A 407 4.54 -3.93 -0.15
N GLY A 408 3.82 -3.98 -1.27
CA GLY A 408 3.78 -5.17 -2.14
C GLY A 408 5.19 -5.60 -2.57
N CYS A 409 6.02 -4.66 -3.03
CA CYS A 409 7.41 -4.89 -3.40
C CYS A 409 8.28 -5.36 -2.21
N THR A 410 8.06 -4.77 -1.04
CA THR A 410 8.78 -5.14 0.19
C THR A 410 8.44 -6.56 0.64
N CYS A 411 7.16 -6.91 0.70
CA CYS A 411 6.71 -8.26 1.05
C CYS A 411 7.21 -9.31 0.04
N ALA A 412 7.18 -8.99 -1.26
CA ALA A 412 7.74 -9.84 -2.30
C ALA A 412 9.26 -10.04 -2.13
N ARG A 413 10.01 -8.96 -1.86
CA ARG A 413 11.46 -9.05 -1.61
C ARG A 413 11.79 -9.94 -0.41
N SER A 414 11.05 -9.79 0.69
CA SER A 414 11.21 -10.62 1.88
C SER A 414 10.97 -12.10 1.58
N SER A 415 9.89 -12.39 0.83
CA SER A 415 9.52 -13.77 0.45
C SER A 415 10.59 -14.41 -0.46
N ALA A 416 11.14 -13.66 -1.42
CA ALA A 416 12.18 -14.16 -2.33
C ALA A 416 13.58 -14.27 -1.68
N GLY A 417 13.97 -13.32 -0.82
CA GLY A 417 15.34 -13.18 -0.33
C GLY A 417 15.84 -14.33 0.55
N ARG A 418 14.95 -14.98 1.30
CA ARG A 418 15.35 -16.04 2.25
C ARG A 418 15.72 -17.37 1.58
N LEU A 419 15.06 -17.72 0.48
CA LEU A 419 15.39 -18.92 -0.28
C LEU A 419 16.58 -18.71 -1.22
N GLY A 420 16.76 -17.49 -1.76
CA GLY A 420 17.96 -17.13 -2.52
C GLY A 420 19.26 -17.29 -1.72
N GLY A 421 19.23 -17.04 -0.41
CA GLY A 421 20.36 -17.27 0.50
C GLY A 421 20.71 -18.75 0.72
N ARG A 422 19.75 -19.68 0.55
CA ARG A 422 20.00 -21.14 0.64
C ARG A 422 20.40 -21.75 -0.72
N LEU A 423 19.89 -21.25 -1.84
CA LEU A 423 20.27 -21.75 -3.19
C LEU A 423 21.74 -21.45 -3.56
N VAL A 424 22.33 -20.38 -3.01
CA VAL A 424 23.76 -20.06 -3.18
C VAL A 424 24.65 -20.99 -2.34
N ILE A 425 24.10 -21.66 -1.33
CA ILE A 425 24.86 -22.59 -0.48
C ILE A 425 24.76 -24.04 -0.99
N SER A 426 23.76 -24.40 -1.81
CA SER A 426 23.60 -25.76 -2.36
C SER A 426 24.20 -25.98 -3.76
N THR A 427 24.63 -24.92 -4.46
CA THR A 427 25.42 -25.07 -5.69
C THR A 427 26.90 -25.09 -5.37
N GLY A 428 27.39 -26.27 -5.00
CA GLY A 428 28.79 -26.51 -4.69
C GLY A 428 29.73 -26.06 -5.82
N ARG A 429 30.57 -25.07 -5.51
CA ARG A 429 31.94 -25.01 -5.99
C ARG A 429 32.85 -25.03 -4.79
N THR A 430 33.46 -26.19 -4.58
CA THR A 430 34.67 -26.38 -3.80
C THR A 430 35.75 -25.46 -4.33
N THR A 431 35.96 -24.30 -3.70
CA THR A 431 37.23 -23.58 -3.80
C THR A 431 38.10 -24.00 -2.65
N GLU A 432 39.03 -24.87 -3.00
CA GLU A 432 40.19 -25.34 -2.28
C GLU A 432 40.89 -24.20 -1.51
N LYS A 433 41.21 -24.46 -0.24
CA LYS A 433 42.00 -23.58 0.61
C LYS A 433 43.43 -23.50 0.06
N ALA A 434 43.87 -22.30 -0.31
CA ALA A 434 45.29 -22.00 -0.44
C ALA A 434 45.72 -20.96 0.61
N GLN A 435 46.63 -21.36 1.50
CA GLN A 435 47.49 -20.52 2.33
C GLN A 435 48.88 -21.17 2.32
N PRO A 436 49.97 -20.46 2.64
CA PRO A 436 50.35 -19.09 2.32
C PRO A 436 51.75 -19.04 1.65
N ARG A 437 52.08 -18.00 0.88
CA ARG A 437 53.48 -17.73 0.51
C ARG A 437 54.00 -16.48 1.21
N THR A 438 55.03 -16.73 2.01
CA THR A 438 55.89 -15.81 2.72
C THR A 438 56.74 -14.99 1.76
N THR A 439 56.87 -13.68 2.01
CA THR A 439 58.09 -12.94 1.69
C THR A 439 58.24 -11.73 2.60
N ARG A 440 59.24 -11.78 3.47
CA ARG A 440 59.88 -10.65 4.15
C ARG A 440 60.77 -9.91 3.14
N HIS A 441 60.80 -8.57 3.17
CA HIS A 441 61.96 -7.80 3.67
C HIS A 441 61.77 -6.28 3.59
N ARG A 442 62.18 -5.60 4.68
CA ARG A 442 62.84 -4.26 4.85
C ARG A 442 62.25 -3.07 4.08
N GLY A 443 61.89 -1.92 4.66
CA GLY A 443 62.29 -1.28 5.92
C GLY A 443 62.82 0.13 5.62
N VAL A 444 62.43 1.14 6.41
CA VAL A 444 63.24 2.29 6.91
C VAL A 444 62.32 3.49 7.34
N ARG A 445 62.35 3.78 8.66
CA ARG A 445 62.45 5.06 9.42
C ARG A 445 61.66 6.33 8.98
N ARG A 446 61.27 7.30 9.82
CA ARG A 446 61.15 7.58 11.29
C ARG A 446 60.49 8.98 11.43
N HIS A 447 60.15 9.34 12.68
CA HIS A 447 59.67 10.63 13.26
C HIS A 447 58.15 10.63 13.54
N GLY A 448 57.63 10.87 14.75
CA GLY A 448 58.20 11.21 16.06
C GLY A 448 57.28 12.20 16.81
N GLY A 449 56.92 11.90 18.07
CA GLY A 449 56.28 12.83 19.04
C GLY A 449 54.96 12.32 19.63
N TYR A 450 54.93 11.60 20.77
CA TYR A 450 54.76 12.07 22.18
C TYR A 450 53.48 12.93 22.38
N TRP A 451 52.48 12.51 23.18
CA TRP A 451 52.48 12.56 24.66
C TRP A 451 51.63 11.47 25.38
N ARG A 452 52.08 11.17 26.61
CA ARG A 452 51.57 10.31 27.72
C ARG A 452 50.10 10.58 28.11
N GLN A 453 49.25 9.66 28.62
CA GLN A 453 49.32 8.53 29.60
C GLN A 453 48.92 8.90 31.04
N ARG A 454 47.78 8.35 31.52
CA ARG A 454 47.46 7.85 32.89
C ARG A 454 46.13 7.06 32.81
N SER A 455 46.09 5.72 32.81
CA SER A 455 46.09 4.75 33.95
C SER A 455 44.94 4.97 34.96
N GLY A 456 44.08 4.03 35.34
CA GLY A 456 43.91 2.57 35.12
C GLY A 456 42.43 2.19 35.42
N GLY A 457 41.95 0.96 35.44
CA GLY A 457 42.58 -0.34 35.40
C GLY A 457 41.56 -1.45 35.06
N ARG A 458 42.14 -2.65 34.92
CA ARG A 458 41.60 -3.97 34.52
C ARG A 458 40.28 -4.35 35.23
N SER A 459 39.35 -5.02 34.54
CA SER A 459 39.36 -6.49 34.49
C SER A 459 38.78 -7.07 33.19
N SER A 460 39.38 -8.19 32.82
CA SER A 460 39.24 -8.98 31.61
C SER A 460 38.19 -10.08 31.75
N CYS A 461 37.39 -10.31 30.71
CA CYS A 461 37.02 -11.65 30.24
C CYS A 461 36.89 -11.62 28.71
N SER A 462 37.64 -12.51 28.08
CA SER A 462 37.83 -12.66 26.64
C SER A 462 36.94 -13.76 26.05
N SER A 463 36.75 -13.65 24.74
CA SER A 463 36.23 -14.61 23.74
C SER A 463 34.92 -14.10 23.11
N GLY A 464 34.77 -13.97 21.81
CA GLY A 464 35.65 -14.21 20.67
C GLY A 464 34.82 -13.85 19.44
N GLY A 465 35.27 -12.87 18.65
CA GLY A 465 34.50 -12.36 17.53
C GLY A 465 34.45 -13.33 16.35
N ARG A 466 33.31 -13.32 15.65
CA ARG A 466 33.24 -13.41 14.19
C ARG A 466 32.20 -12.41 13.71
N GLY A 467 32.68 -11.27 13.21
CA GLY A 467 31.91 -10.35 12.39
C GLY A 467 31.69 -10.92 11.00
N GLY A 468 30.64 -10.44 10.32
CA GLY A 468 30.51 -10.71 8.90
C GLY A 468 29.15 -10.59 8.24
N VAL A 469 28.06 -10.09 8.87
CA VAL A 469 26.81 -9.78 8.13
C VAL A 469 26.04 -8.66 8.84
N SER A 470 26.48 -7.40 8.72
CA SER A 470 25.84 -6.29 9.48
C SER A 470 25.62 -5.00 8.68
N ALA A 471 25.88 -4.97 7.37
CA ALA A 471 25.82 -3.71 6.62
C ALA A 471 24.51 -3.46 5.85
N GLY A 472 23.58 -4.43 5.81
CA GLY A 472 22.34 -4.30 5.01
C GLY A 472 21.08 -3.89 5.78
N TRP A 473 21.08 -4.02 7.11
CA TRP A 473 19.83 -4.05 7.88
C TRP A 473 19.64 -2.85 8.83
N SER A 474 20.70 -2.09 9.11
CA SER A 474 20.62 -0.79 9.81
C SER A 474 20.02 0.33 8.95
N ALA A 475 19.83 0.10 7.65
CA ALA A 475 19.21 1.05 6.73
C ALA A 475 17.69 1.21 6.94
N TRP A 476 17.03 0.30 7.65
CA TRP A 476 15.57 0.36 7.90
C TRP A 476 15.15 1.45 8.90
N LEU A 477 16.07 1.92 9.75
CA LEU A 477 15.85 3.05 10.67
C LEU A 477 16.32 4.40 10.12
N ALA A 478 17.11 4.42 9.04
CA ALA A 478 17.64 5.64 8.43
C ALA A 478 16.96 6.03 7.10
N ILE A 479 16.10 5.15 6.55
CA ILE A 479 15.36 5.36 5.29
C ILE A 479 13.83 5.51 5.52
N SER A 480 13.38 5.56 6.78
CA SER A 480 11.98 5.84 7.18
C SER A 480 11.82 7.26 7.73
#